data_AF-A0A1G9N323-F1
#
_entry.id   AF-A0A1G9N323-F1
#
_cell.length_a   1.000
_cell.length_b   1.000
_cell.length_c   1.000
_cell.angle_alpha   90.00
_cell.angle_beta   90.00
_cell.angle_gamma   90.00
#
_symmetry.space_group_name_H-M   'P 1'
#
loop_
_entity.id
_entity.type
_entity.pdbx_description
1 polymer ?
#
loop_
_entity_poly.entity_id
_entity_poly.type
_entity_poly.pdbx_seq_one_letter_code
_entity_poly.pdbx_strand_id
1 'polypeptide(L)'
;MFSYLSKPLYLTFAFFLLTVLSLLIFGKDQAESLWNIGGIVFGCYIIFSSILILFKDSGWGYFFSILGYSILYLIFTGILIQITIQVKQIPGSNESAMVFLIILFHPILLLILKLIKWLFSTLSQK
;
A
#
# COMPACT_ATOMS: atom_id res chain seq x y z
N MET A 1 -11.65 15.30 9.57
CA MET A 1 -10.45 14.45 9.46
C MET A 1 -10.63 13.23 8.54
N PHE A 2 -11.66 12.39 8.75
CA PHE A 2 -11.94 11.21 7.91
C PHE A 2 -12.15 11.50 6.39
N SER A 3 -12.64 12.69 6.03
CA SER A 3 -12.82 13.08 4.62
C SER A 3 -11.51 13.21 3.84
N TYR A 4 -10.40 13.52 4.49
CA TYR A 4 -9.10 13.68 3.81
C TYR A 4 -8.42 12.33 3.61
N LEU A 5 -8.41 11.48 4.65
CA LEU A 5 -7.89 10.10 4.61
C LEU A 5 -8.63 9.18 3.63
N SER A 6 -9.84 9.56 3.23
CA SER A 6 -10.63 8.81 2.25
C SER A 6 -10.45 9.31 0.81
N LYS A 7 -9.49 10.20 0.56
CA LYS A 7 -9.01 10.51 -0.79
C LYS A 7 -7.74 9.68 -1.05
N PRO A 8 -7.63 8.99 -2.20
CA PRO A 8 -6.52 8.08 -2.48
C PRO A 8 -5.15 8.74 -2.32
N LEU A 9 -4.97 9.96 -2.88
CA LEU A 9 -3.70 10.69 -2.78
C LEU A 9 -3.23 10.93 -1.34
N TYR A 10 -4.11 11.42 -0.45
CA TYR A 10 -3.73 11.72 0.93
C TYR A 10 -3.48 10.46 1.74
N LEU A 11 -4.22 9.38 1.46
CA LEU A 11 -3.98 8.08 2.06
C LEU A 11 -2.58 7.57 1.69
N THR A 12 -2.25 7.59 0.40
CA THR A 12 -0.95 7.18 -0.13
C THR A 12 0.17 8.03 0.47
N PHE A 13 0.00 9.35 0.55
CA PHE A 13 1.00 10.24 1.13
C PHE A 13 1.23 9.98 2.62
N ALA A 14 0.15 9.78 3.39
CA ALA A 14 0.25 9.50 4.83
C ALA A 14 0.99 8.19 5.10
N PHE A 15 0.66 7.12 4.37
CA PHE A 15 1.36 5.85 4.52
C PHE A 15 2.79 5.92 3.98
N PHE A 16 3.05 6.65 2.90
CA PHE A 16 4.42 6.83 2.40
C PHE A 16 5.29 7.55 3.42
N LEU A 17 4.78 8.60 4.06
CA LEU A 17 5.47 9.27 5.16
C LEU A 17 5.71 8.30 6.33
N LEU A 18 4.74 7.46 6.66
CA LEU A 18 4.89 6.40 7.66
C LEU A 18 5.98 5.38 7.27
N THR A 19 6.11 5.02 6.00
CA THR A 19 7.20 4.17 5.50
C THR A 19 8.54 4.87 5.69
N VAL A 20 8.67 6.14 5.31
CA VAL A 20 9.91 6.91 5.51
C VAL A 20 10.30 6.91 6.99
N LEU A 21 9.37 7.25 7.88
CA LEU A 21 9.62 7.27 9.33
C LEU A 21 10.02 5.88 9.86
N SER A 22 9.31 4.84 9.41
CA SER A 22 9.59 3.45 9.82
C SER A 22 10.99 3.01 9.38
N LEU A 23 11.40 3.33 8.15
CA LEU A 23 12.73 3.01 7.64
C LEU A 23 13.84 3.77 8.38
N LEU A 24 13.59 5.03 8.79
CA LEU A 24 14.57 5.80 9.55
C LEU A 24 14.78 5.28 10.98
N ILE A 25 13.70 4.86 11.64
CA ILE A 25 13.73 4.41 13.03
C ILE A 25 14.23 2.96 13.13
N PHE A 26 13.65 2.06 12.33
CA PHE A 26 13.82 0.61 12.46
C PHE A 26 14.76 0.00 11.39
N GLY A 27 15.07 0.74 10.32
CA GLY A 27 15.88 0.25 9.21
C GLY A 27 17.37 0.42 9.43
N LYS A 28 18.00 -0.48 10.21
CA LYS A 28 19.41 -0.30 10.61
C LYS A 28 20.39 -1.43 10.26
N ASP A 29 19.91 -2.63 9.95
CA ASP A 29 20.83 -3.78 10.04
C ASP A 29 21.06 -4.51 8.72
N GLN A 30 20.02 -4.70 7.90
CA GLN A 30 20.08 -5.51 6.67
C GLN A 30 19.13 -4.97 5.60
N ALA A 31 19.51 -5.14 4.33
CA ALA A 31 18.66 -4.75 3.19
C ALA A 31 17.29 -5.43 3.22
N GLU A 32 17.24 -6.71 3.60
CA GLU A 32 16.02 -7.48 3.78
C GLU A 32 15.09 -6.88 4.85
N SER A 33 15.66 -6.35 5.94
CA SER A 33 14.88 -5.68 6.99
C SER A 33 14.20 -4.40 6.46
N LEU A 34 14.90 -3.60 5.65
CA LEU A 34 14.31 -2.42 5.01
C LEU A 34 13.14 -2.79 4.09
N TRP A 35 13.33 -3.83 3.27
CA TRP A 35 12.29 -4.33 2.39
C TRP A 35 11.10 -4.90 3.17
N ASN A 36 11.34 -5.60 4.27
CA ASN A 36 10.27 -6.12 5.13
C ASN A 36 9.48 -4.99 5.80
N ILE A 37 10.16 -3.96 6.33
CA ILE A 37 9.49 -2.78 6.89
C ILE A 37 8.64 -2.09 5.81
N GLY A 38 9.21 -1.84 4.63
CA GLY A 38 8.48 -1.26 3.51
C GLY A 38 7.26 -2.09 3.10
N GLY A 39 7.44 -3.41 3.02
CA GLY A 39 6.38 -4.37 2.70
C GLY A 39 5.26 -4.41 3.74
N ILE A 40 5.59 -4.38 5.04
CA ILE A 40 4.60 -4.36 6.12
C ILE A 40 3.74 -3.09 6.05
N VAL A 41 4.38 -1.91 5.94
CA VAL A 41 3.64 -0.64 5.87
C VAL A 41 2.78 -0.58 4.61
N PHE A 42 3.30 -1.05 3.47
CA PHE A 42 2.54 -1.16 2.23
C PHE A 42 1.37 -2.14 2.35
N GLY A 43 1.55 -3.28 3.03
CA GLY A 43 0.49 -4.23 3.35
C GLY A 43 -0.63 -3.59 4.18
N CYS A 44 -0.27 -2.80 5.20
CA CYS A 44 -1.25 -2.02 5.98
C CYS A 44 -2.00 -1.02 5.09
N TYR A 45 -1.30 -0.30 4.21
CA TYR A 45 -1.92 0.61 3.25
C TYR A 45 -2.93 -0.11 2.33
N ILE A 46 -2.59 -1.30 1.84
CA ILE A 46 -3.49 -2.13 1.04
C ILE A 46 -4.74 -2.50 1.81
N ILE A 47 -4.60 -3.00 3.04
CA ILE A 47 -5.76 -3.36 3.86
C ILE A 47 -6.65 -2.13 4.10
N PHE A 48 -6.06 -1.00 4.46
CA PHE A 48 -6.79 0.22 4.75
C PHE A 48 -7.52 0.79 3.53
N SER A 49 -6.85 0.85 2.38
CA SER A 49 -7.43 1.30 1.11
C SER A 49 -8.53 0.37 0.62
N SER A 50 -8.36 -0.93 0.81
CA SER A 50 -9.34 -1.97 0.49
C SER A 50 -10.61 -1.81 1.34
N ILE A 51 -10.48 -1.62 2.66
CA ILE A 51 -11.62 -1.36 3.54
C ILE A 51 -12.37 -0.09 3.12
N LEU A 52 -11.66 0.97 2.74
CA LEU A 52 -12.29 2.23 2.31
C LEU A 52 -13.14 2.10 1.03
N ILE A 53 -12.88 1.10 0.17
CA ILE A 53 -13.75 0.80 -0.98
C ILE A 53 -15.17 0.43 -0.55
N LEU A 54 -15.33 -0.24 0.60
CA LEU A 54 -16.65 -0.62 1.12
C LEU A 54 -17.50 0.61 1.46
N PHE A 55 -16.87 1.67 1.97
CA PHE A 55 -17.56 2.88 2.45
C PHE A 55 -17.68 4.00 1.42
N LYS A 56 -17.01 3.89 0.26
CA LYS A 56 -17.06 4.92 -0.78
C LYS A 56 -18.04 4.54 -1.90
N ASP A 57 -19.02 5.39 -2.14
CA ASP A 57 -20.01 5.19 -3.23
C ASP A 57 -19.55 5.69 -4.59
N SER A 58 -18.31 6.15 -4.68
CA SER A 58 -17.64 6.40 -5.95
C SER A 58 -17.52 5.09 -6.74
N GLY A 59 -17.91 5.12 -8.02
CA GLY A 59 -17.85 3.97 -8.93
C GLY A 59 -16.44 3.44 -9.19
N TRP A 60 -16.13 2.97 -10.40
CA TRP A 60 -14.82 2.38 -10.71
C TRP A 60 -13.65 3.35 -10.59
N GLY A 61 -13.88 4.66 -10.66
CA GLY A 61 -12.82 5.68 -10.56
C GLY A 61 -12.01 5.62 -9.26
N TYR A 62 -12.63 5.32 -8.11
CA TYR A 62 -11.90 5.20 -6.84
C TYR A 62 -11.03 3.95 -6.77
N PHE A 63 -11.49 2.85 -7.36
CA PHE A 63 -10.72 1.62 -7.50
C PHE A 63 -9.45 1.85 -8.34
N PHE A 64 -9.61 2.43 -9.54
CA PHE A 64 -8.46 2.71 -10.42
C PHE A 64 -7.50 3.73 -9.82
N SER A 65 -8.03 4.73 -9.09
CA SER A 65 -7.20 5.69 -8.38
C SER A 65 -6.34 5.00 -7.32
N ILE A 66 -6.92 4.19 -6.44
CA ILE A 66 -6.14 3.43 -5.43
C ILE A 66 -5.11 2.57 -6.14
N LEU A 67 -5.50 1.81 -7.16
CA LEU A 67 -4.58 0.94 -7.89
C LEU A 67 -3.36 1.72 -8.43
N GLY A 68 -3.61 2.84 -9.12
CA GLY A 68 -2.55 3.69 -9.65
C GLY A 68 -1.64 4.26 -8.56
N TYR A 69 -2.23 4.77 -7.47
CA TYR A 69 -1.43 5.28 -6.34
C TYR A 69 -0.66 4.19 -5.60
N SER A 70 -1.17 2.96 -5.53
CA SER A 70 -0.46 1.83 -4.94
C SER A 70 0.78 1.45 -5.76
N ILE A 71 0.71 1.54 -7.08
CA ILE A 71 1.86 1.33 -7.97
C ILE A 71 2.89 2.44 -7.73
N LEU A 72 2.47 3.71 -7.71
CA LEU A 72 3.35 4.85 -7.44
C LEU A 72 4.02 4.72 -6.07
N TYR A 73 3.26 4.39 -5.03
CA TYR A 73 3.77 4.13 -3.69
C TYR A 73 4.94 3.15 -3.72
N LEU A 74 4.73 2.01 -4.40
CA LEU A 74 5.68 0.93 -4.41
C LEU A 74 6.96 1.31 -5.17
N ILE A 75 6.83 2.01 -6.30
CA ILE A 75 7.97 2.57 -7.05
C ILE A 75 8.77 3.51 -6.15
N PHE A 76 8.12 4.47 -5.49
CA PHE A 76 8.82 5.42 -4.62
C PHE A 76 9.45 4.74 -3.41
N THR A 77 8.80 3.75 -2.83
CA THR A 77 9.34 2.97 -1.70
C THR A 77 10.56 2.16 -2.14
N GLY A 78 10.53 1.55 -3.32
CA GLY A 78 11.67 0.83 -3.88
C GLY A 78 12.86 1.74 -4.13
N ILE A 79 12.64 2.91 -4.74
CA ILE A 79 13.68 3.93 -4.93
C ILE A 79 14.25 4.37 -3.59
N LEU A 80 13.40 4.66 -2.60
CA LEU A 80 13.82 5.10 -1.26
C LEU A 80 14.68 4.06 -0.55
N ILE A 81 14.29 2.77 -0.60
CA ILE A 81 15.05 1.68 0.01
C ILE A 81 16.40 1.53 -0.68
N GLN A 82 16.45 1.56 -2.02
CA GLN A 82 17.71 1.47 -2.77
C GLN A 82 18.66 2.63 -2.45
N ILE A 83 18.15 3.86 -2.40
CA ILE A 83 18.93 5.03 -1.95
C ILE A 83 19.45 4.81 -0.53
N THR A 84 18.60 4.31 0.39
CA THR A 84 18.99 4.08 1.79
C THR A 84 20.11 3.05 1.90
N ILE A 85 20.02 1.95 1.14
CA ILE A 85 21.03 0.89 1.09
C ILE A 85 22.36 1.46 0.57
N GLN A 86 22.33 2.20 -0.54
CA GLN A 86 23.53 2.78 -1.15
C GLN A 86 24.20 3.82 -0.25
N VAL A 87 23.42 4.74 0.34
CA VAL A 87 23.95 5.82 1.19
C VAL A 87 24.52 5.28 2.50
N LYS A 88 23.87 4.28 3.11
CA LYS A 88 24.30 3.70 4.39
C LYS A 88 25.22 2.47 4.24
N GLN A 89 25.50 2.03 3.00
CA GLN A 89 26.29 0.83 2.70
C GLN A 89 25.79 -0.42 3.45
N ILE A 90 24.46 -0.62 3.47
CA ILE A 90 23.84 -1.71 4.23
C ILE A 90 24.07 -3.05 3.50
N PRO A 91 24.60 -4.08 4.17
CA PRO A 91 24.79 -5.40 3.56
C PRO A 91 23.47 -6.17 3.40
N GLY A 92 23.39 -7.05 2.39
CA GLY A 92 22.28 -7.99 2.20
C GLY A 92 21.81 -8.12 0.75
N SER A 93 20.83 -9.00 0.54
CA SER A 93 20.17 -9.16 -0.76
C SER A 93 19.25 -7.97 -1.04
N ASN A 94 19.26 -7.51 -2.30
CA ASN A 94 18.37 -6.45 -2.77
C ASN A 94 16.95 -6.94 -3.09
N GLU A 95 16.68 -8.23 -2.94
CA GLU A 95 15.42 -8.85 -3.34
C GLU A 95 14.65 -9.37 -2.13
N SER A 96 13.42 -8.88 -1.96
CA SER A 96 12.45 -9.47 -1.04
C SER A 96 11.23 -9.96 -1.83
N ALA A 97 11.08 -11.28 -1.91
CA ALA A 97 9.93 -11.96 -2.53
C ALA A 97 8.57 -11.53 -1.93
N MET A 98 8.59 -11.02 -0.68
CA MET A 98 7.40 -10.53 0.01
C MET A 98 6.76 -9.35 -0.72
N VAL A 99 7.56 -8.43 -1.27
CA VAL A 99 7.05 -7.25 -1.99
C VAL A 99 6.33 -7.67 -3.27
N PHE A 100 6.85 -8.70 -3.95
CA PHE A 100 6.29 -9.22 -5.20
C PHE A 100 4.91 -9.87 -4.98
N LEU A 101 4.77 -10.65 -3.90
CA LEU A 101 3.49 -11.26 -3.54
C LEU A 101 2.43 -10.20 -3.21
N ILE A 102 2.81 -9.15 -2.48
CA ILE A 102 1.88 -8.10 -2.07
C ILE A 102 1.35 -7.32 -3.28
N ILE A 103 2.17 -7.06 -4.30
CA ILE A 103 1.73 -6.43 -5.57
C ILE A 103 0.66 -7.27 -6.26
N LEU A 104 0.87 -8.59 -6.31
CA LEU A 104 -0.02 -9.51 -7.03
C LEU A 104 -1.38 -9.67 -6.31
N PHE A 105 -1.37 -9.71 -4.98
CA PHE A 105 -2.60 -9.85 -4.18
C PHE A 105 -3.40 -8.57 -4.03
N HIS A 106 -2.79 -7.40 -4.15
CA HIS A 106 -3.48 -6.11 -4.02
C HIS A 106 -4.69 -5.92 -4.96
N PRO A 107 -4.57 -6.04 -6.30
CA PRO A 107 -5.71 -5.87 -7.19
C PRO A 107 -6.80 -6.93 -6.95
N ILE A 108 -6.41 -8.16 -6.58
CA ILE A 108 -7.34 -9.24 -6.23
C ILE A 108 -8.16 -8.86 -5.00
N LEU A 109 -7.51 -8.37 -3.93
CA LEU A 109 -8.18 -7.95 -2.71
C LEU A 109 -9.17 -6.80 -2.96
N LEU A 110 -8.76 -5.79 -3.73
CA LEU A 110 -9.62 -4.67 -4.09
C LEU A 110 -10.86 -5.14 -4.88
N LEU A 111 -10.68 -6.09 -5.81
CA LEU A 111 -11.77 -6.67 -6.60
C LEU A 111 -12.73 -7.47 -5.72
N ILE A 112 -12.21 -8.31 -4.82
CA ILE A 112 -13.02 -9.10 -3.88
C ILE A 112 -13.90 -8.19 -3.02
N LEU A 113 -13.34 -7.14 -2.41
CA LEU A 113 -14.14 -6.25 -1.56
C LEU A 113 -15.16 -5.43 -2.35
N LYS A 114 -14.83 -5.05 -3.58
CA LYS A 114 -15.80 -4.38 -4.45
C LYS A 114 -16.96 -5.29 -4.85
N LEU A 115 -16.66 -6.57 -5.14
CA LEU A 115 -17.66 -7.59 -5.40
C LEU A 115 -18.55 -7.81 -4.18
N ILE A 116 -17.98 -7.89 -2.98
CA ILE A 116 -18.71 -7.99 -1.71
C ILE A 116 -19.66 -6.80 -1.54
N LYS A 117 -19.18 -5.56 -1.71
CA LYS A 117 -20.03 -4.37 -1.65
C LYS A 117 -21.20 -4.44 -2.64
N TRP A 118 -20.93 -4.87 -3.88
CA TRP A 118 -21.95 -4.99 -4.91
C TRP A 118 -23.01 -6.05 -4.56
N LEU A 119 -22.60 -7.21 -4.04
CA LEU A 119 -23.51 -8.27 -3.58
C LEU A 119 -24.43 -7.77 -2.45
N PHE A 120 -23.87 -7.13 -1.42
CA PHE A 120 -24.66 -6.59 -0.31
C PHE A 120 -25.62 -5.48 -0.75
N SER A 121 -25.18 -4.58 -1.64
CA SER A 121 -26.05 -3.53 -2.17
C SER A 121 -27.23 -4.10 -2.98
N THR A 122 -27.00 -5.18 -3.73
CA THR A 122 -28.04 -5.82 -4.55
C THR A 122 -29.01 -6.63 -3.68
N LEU A 123 -28.51 -7.29 -2.64
CA LEU A 123 -29.33 -8.04 -1.69
C LEU A 123 -30.18 -7.13 -0.79
N SER A 124 -29.69 -5.95 -0.42
CA SER A 124 -30.43 -4.97 0.39
C SER A 124 -31.55 -4.26 -0.36
N GLN A 125 -31.60 -4.35 -1.69
CA GLN A 125 -32.63 -3.74 -2.54
C GLN A 125 -33.78 -4.69 -2.89
N LYS A 126 -33.71 -5.96 -2.46
CA LYS A 126 -34.81 -6.94 -2.53
C LYS A 126 -35.49 -7.06 -1.17
#